data_AF-A0A5K0Z1Z4-F1
#
_entry.id   AF-A0A5K0Z1Z4-F1
#
_cell.length_a   1.000
_cell.length_b   1.000
_cell.length_c   1.000
_cell.angle_alpha   90.00
_cell.angle_beta   90.00
_cell.angle_gamma   90.00
#
_symmetry.space_group_name_H-M   'P 1'
#
loop_
_entity.id
_entity.type
_entity.pdbx_description
1 polymer ?
#
loop_
_entity_poly.entity_id
_entity_poly.type
_entity_poly.pdbx_seq_one_letter_code
_entity_poly.pdbx_strand_id
1 'polypeptide(L)' 'RKRFAEHQAETWWSENREKVFAKYSIGGEDKSLIRISADAGP' A
#
# COMPACT_ATOMS: atom_id res chain seq x y z
N ARG A 1 -18.41 3.20 12.63
CA ARG A 1 -18.86 1.80 12.41
C ARG A 1 -17.62 0.93 12.27
N LYS A 2 -17.33 0.07 13.24
CA LYS A 2 -16.19 -0.88 13.16
C LYS A 2 -16.54 -1.91 12.09
N ARG A 3 -15.70 -2.04 11.06
CA ARG A 3 -16.00 -2.89 9.89
C ARG A 3 -15.71 -4.37 10.11
N PHE A 4 -15.01 -4.71 11.19
CA PHE A 4 -14.57 -6.08 11.47
C PHE A 4 -14.57 -6.38 12.98
N ALA A 5 -14.97 -7.61 13.33
CA ALA A 5 -14.70 -8.22 14.64
C ALA A 5 -13.19 -8.56 14.75
N GLU A 6 -12.65 -8.70 15.96
CA GLU A 6 -11.19 -8.89 16.20
C GLU A 6 -10.58 -10.01 15.34
N HIS A 7 -11.22 -11.18 15.34
CA HIS A 7 -10.81 -12.33 14.53
C HIS A 7 -10.83 -12.05 13.01
N GLN A 8 -11.73 -11.18 12.55
CA GLN A 8 -11.80 -10.83 11.13
C GLN A 8 -10.65 -9.91 10.71
N ALA A 9 -10.07 -9.14 11.64
CA ALA A 9 -8.89 -8.33 11.37
C ALA A 9 -7.64 -9.20 11.20
N GLU A 10 -7.50 -10.27 11.99
CA GLU A 10 -6.39 -11.23 11.87
C GLU A 10 -6.43 -11.98 10.53
N THR A 11 -7.61 -12.46 10.14
CA THR A 11 -7.82 -13.09 8.83
C THR A 11 -7.52 -12.11 7.71
N TRP A 12 -8.08 -10.90 7.76
CA TRP A 12 -7.86 -9.88 6.74
C TRP A 12 -6.38 -9.50 6.61
N TRP A 13 -5.68 -9.35 7.74
CA TRP A 13 -4.26 -9.04 7.73
C TRP A 13 -3.46 -10.15 7.08
N SER A 14 -3.71 -11.42 7.43
CA SER A 14 -3.01 -12.58 6.85
C SER A 14 -3.19 -12.66 5.33
N GLU A 15 -4.39 -12.40 4.82
CA GLU A 15 -4.70 -12.47 3.39
C GLU A 15 -4.13 -11.29 2.58
N ASN A 16 -3.93 -10.12 3.20
CA ASN A 16 -3.54 -8.89 2.51
C ASN A 16 -2.11 -8.44 2.81
N ARG A 17 -1.44 -9.09 3.77
CA ARG A 17 -0.13 -8.72 4.30
C ARG A 17 0.87 -8.44 3.19
N GLU A 18 1.06 -9.38 2.28
CA GLU A 18 2.07 -9.29 1.22
C GLU A 18 1.80 -8.11 0.28
N LYS A 19 0.54 -7.86 -0.08
CA LYS A 19 0.16 -6.73 -0.95
C LYS A 19 0.38 -5.38 -0.27
N VAL A 20 0.08 -5.29 1.02
CA VAL A 20 0.31 -4.08 1.82
C VAL A 20 1.80 -3.83 1.94
N PHE A 21 2.60 -4.86 2.23
CA PHE A 21 4.05 -4.72 2.29
C PHE A 21 4.63 -4.36 0.92
N ALA A 22 4.23 -4.99 -0.18
CA ALA A 22 4.72 -4.62 -1.52
C ALA A 22 4.40 -3.16 -1.89
N LYS A 23 3.18 -2.69 -1.58
CA LYS A 23 2.71 -1.34 -1.96
C LYS A 23 3.23 -0.22 -1.06
N TYR A 24 3.40 -0.48 0.23
CA TYR A 24 3.66 0.57 1.22
C TYR A 24 4.97 0.39 2.00
N SER A 25 5.67 -0.74 1.83
CA SER A 25 7.01 -0.84 2.40
C SER A 25 7.94 0.04 1.61
N ILE A 26 8.47 1.03 2.30
CA ILE A 26 9.54 1.90 1.82
C ILE A 26 10.77 1.00 1.65
N GLY A 27 10.95 0.44 0.45
CA GLY A 27 12.04 -0.47 0.12
C GLY A 27 11.64 -1.75 -0.62
N GLY A 28 10.34 -2.02 -0.82
CA GLY A 28 9.85 -3.24 -1.45
C GLY A 28 10.07 -3.28 -2.96
N GLU A 29 9.33 -2.48 -3.74
CA GLU A 29 9.23 -2.83 -5.17
C GLU A 29 8.76 -1.72 -6.11
N ASP A 30 9.05 -0.43 -5.88
CA ASP A 30 8.99 0.49 -7.03
C ASP A 30 9.88 1.75 -7.01
N LYS A 31 10.90 1.69 -7.86
CA LYS A 31 11.73 2.81 -8.33
C LYS A 31 11.05 3.60 -9.47
N SER A 32 9.78 3.33 -9.82
CA SER A 32 9.12 3.92 -11.01
C SER A 32 8.04 4.99 -10.75
N LEU A 33 7.63 5.26 -9.50
CA LEU A 33 6.48 6.15 -9.25
C LEU A 33 6.80 7.64 -9.03
N ILE A 34 8.03 8.10 -9.28
CA ILE A 34 8.39 9.54 -9.27
C ILE A 34 8.66 10.09 -10.67
N ARG A 35 7.89 9.61 -11.66
CA ARG A 35 7.61 10.36 -12.89
C ARG A 35 6.09 10.53 -12.87
N ILE A 36 5.51 11.68 -12.59
CA ILE A 36 5.35 12.80 -13.52
C ILE A 36 4.89 13.99 -12.68
N SER A 37 5.76 14.99 -12.50
CA SER A 37 5.41 16.36 -12.11
C SER A 37 6.59 17.26 -12.47
N ALA A 38 7.00 17.25 -13.73
CA ALA A 38 8.04 18.12 -14.24
C ALA A 38 7.82 18.34 -15.74
N ASP A 39 6.68 18.92 -16.10
CA ASP A 39 6.59 19.76 -17.30
C ASP A 39 5.34 20.64 -17.21
N ALA A 40 5.47 21.79 -16.54
CA ALA A 40 4.60 22.94 -16.74
C ALA A 40 5.32 24.18 -16.19
N GLY A 41 6.19 24.75 -17.01
CA GLY A 41 6.64 26.13 -16.88
C GLY A 41 7.53 26.52 -18.06
N PRO A 42 7.43 27.76 -18.59
CA PRO A 42 6.46 28.83 -18.31
C PRO A 42 5.24 28.81 -19.24
#